data_AF-A8SLJ2-F1
#
_entry.id   AF-A8SLJ2-F1
#
_cell.length_a   1.000
_cell.length_b   1.000
_cell.length_c   1.000
_cell.angle_alpha   90.00
_cell.angle_beta   90.00
_cell.angle_gamma   90.00
#
_symmetry.space_group_name_H-M   'P 1'
#
loop_
_entity.id
_entity.type
_entity.pdbx_description
1 polymer ?
#
loop_
_entity_poly.entity_id
_entity_poly.type
_entity_poly.pdbx_seq_one_letter_code
_entity_poly.pdbx_strand_id
1 'polypeptide(L)'
;MGYNISVRGGVIMSNMMNFAEHIIAVANNNDKFITNLQLQKVMYFSMKTVNADKKFLQNLYDEPFKVWRYGPVVKSVYDKYKIFVSSPIIAQAEIVEDYNIFNDEILKFLDENPFDLVNRSHKEKKWKDNKYKIVFSTSDIEYSLEDVRINNV
;
A
#
# COMPACT_ATOMS: atom_id res chain seq x y z
N MET A 1 -17.72 -3.41 18.57
CA MET A 1 -17.79 -2.17 17.77
C MET A 1 -17.71 -2.59 16.32
N GLY A 2 -18.74 -2.23 15.54
CA GLY A 2 -18.93 -2.71 14.17
C GLY A 2 -17.88 -2.13 13.23
N TYR A 3 -17.43 -2.94 12.29
CA TYR A 3 -16.52 -2.52 11.24
C TYR A 3 -17.29 -1.71 10.20
N ASN A 4 -16.78 -0.53 9.85
CA ASN A 4 -17.32 0.28 8.76
C ASN A 4 -17.00 -0.41 7.43
N ILE A 5 -17.94 -1.20 6.92
CA ILE A 5 -17.86 -1.72 5.55
C ILE A 5 -18.15 -0.53 4.64
N SER A 6 -17.14 -0.01 3.95
CA SER A 6 -17.35 0.99 2.90
C SER A 6 -18.06 0.31 1.74
N VAL A 7 -19.37 0.52 1.64
CA VAL A 7 -20.21 0.02 0.54
C VAL A 7 -20.42 1.17 -0.44
N ARG A 8 -19.70 1.15 -1.56
CA ARG A 8 -19.92 2.06 -2.70
C ARG A 8 -20.39 1.25 -3.90
N GLY A 9 -21.66 1.43 -4.30
CA GLY A 9 -22.25 0.75 -5.46
C GLY A 9 -22.59 -0.74 -5.27
N GLY A 10 -22.70 -1.23 -4.04
CA GLY A 10 -23.07 -2.62 -3.72
C GLY A 10 -21.92 -3.63 -3.71
N VAL A 11 -20.67 -3.17 -3.89
CA VAL A 11 -19.46 -4.01 -3.80
C VAL A 11 -18.77 -3.78 -2.46
N ILE A 12 -18.46 -4.86 -1.74
CA ILE A 12 -17.62 -4.82 -0.54
C ILE A 12 -16.18 -4.59 -0.99
N MET A 13 -15.60 -3.45 -0.60
CA MET A 13 -14.21 -3.13 -0.86
C MET A 13 -13.30 -3.78 0.19
N SER A 14 -12.13 -4.30 -0.22
CA SER A 14 -11.14 -4.81 0.73
C SER A 14 -10.58 -3.69 1.61
N ASN A 15 -10.13 -4.03 2.82
CA ASN A 15 -9.50 -3.11 3.75
C ASN A 15 -8.21 -2.51 3.15
N MET A 16 -7.43 -3.31 2.42
CA MET A 16 -6.26 -2.81 1.69
C MET A 16 -6.62 -1.81 0.57
N MET A 17 -7.78 -1.96 -0.06
CA MET A 17 -8.27 -0.98 -1.03
C MET A 17 -8.77 0.30 -0.34
N ASN A 18 -9.49 0.18 0.78
CA ASN A 18 -9.87 1.35 1.59
C ASN A 18 -8.64 2.10 2.10
N PHE A 19 -7.57 1.39 2.46
CA PHE A 19 -6.31 1.99 2.84
C PHE A 19 -5.65 2.76 1.70
N ALA A 20 -5.67 2.19 0.48
CA ALA A 20 -5.20 2.90 -0.71
C ALA A 20 -6.00 4.18 -1.00
N GLU A 21 -7.33 4.13 -0.87
CA GLU A 21 -8.18 5.31 -1.01
C GLU A 21 -7.87 6.36 0.06
N HIS A 22 -7.69 5.95 1.32
CA HIS A 22 -7.30 6.86 2.39
C HIS A 22 -5.97 7.56 2.08
N ILE A 23 -4.96 6.85 1.57
CA ILE A 23 -3.68 7.46 1.15
C ILE A 23 -3.89 8.50 0.04
N ILE A 24 -4.71 8.18 -0.97
CA ILE A 24 -5.05 9.13 -2.06
C ILE A 24 -5.75 10.36 -1.49
N ALA A 25 -6.68 10.18 -0.55
CA ALA A 25 -7.39 11.27 0.11
C ALA A 25 -6.43 12.15 0.93
N VAL A 26 -5.49 11.55 1.68
CA VAL A 26 -4.45 12.28 2.41
C VAL A 26 -3.56 13.08 1.45
N ALA A 27 -3.13 12.50 0.33
CA ALA A 27 -2.34 13.20 -0.67
C ALA A 27 -3.10 14.41 -1.26
N ASN A 28 -4.35 14.21 -1.68
CA ASN A 28 -5.20 15.26 -2.23
C ASN A 28 -5.44 16.40 -1.24
N ASN A 29 -5.72 16.07 0.03
CA ASN A 29 -5.97 17.06 1.09
C ASN A 29 -4.73 17.87 1.49
N ASN A 30 -3.54 17.45 1.04
CA ASN A 30 -2.26 18.13 1.30
C ASN A 30 -1.64 18.68 0.00
N ASP A 31 -2.44 18.85 -1.06
CA ASP A 31 -2.01 19.36 -2.37
C ASP A 31 -0.84 18.57 -3.01
N LYS A 32 -0.76 17.26 -2.72
CA LYS A 32 0.25 16.35 -3.26
C LYS A 32 -0.34 15.46 -4.34
N PHE A 33 0.45 15.21 -5.39
CA PHE A 33 0.11 14.21 -6.40
C PHE A 33 0.68 12.85 -6.01
N ILE A 34 -0.03 11.78 -6.37
CA ILE A 34 0.43 10.41 -6.18
C ILE A 34 0.22 9.60 -7.47
N THR A 35 1.27 8.92 -7.91
CA THR A 35 1.20 7.98 -9.05
C THR A 35 0.87 6.58 -8.57
N ASN A 36 0.46 5.67 -9.46
CA ASN A 36 0.21 4.27 -9.10
C ASN A 36 1.46 3.59 -8.49
N LEU A 37 2.66 3.87 -9.01
CA LEU A 37 3.90 3.34 -8.44
C LEU A 37 4.11 3.85 -7.00
N GLN A 38 3.96 5.16 -6.80
CA GLN A 38 4.17 5.78 -5.49
C GLN A 38 3.13 5.29 -4.48
N LEU A 39 1.86 5.16 -4.87
CA LEU A 39 0.80 4.60 -4.03
C LEU A 39 1.20 3.24 -3.45
N GLN A 40 1.68 2.33 -4.30
CA GLN A 40 2.12 1.00 -3.85
C GLN A 40 3.29 1.08 -2.85
N LYS A 41 4.20 2.05 -3.02
CA LYS A 41 5.33 2.24 -2.11
C LYS A 41 4.91 2.87 -0.79
N VAL A 42 4.09 3.91 -0.83
CA VAL A 42 3.56 4.57 0.37
C VAL A 42 2.73 3.59 1.19
N MET A 43 1.88 2.77 0.55
CA MET A 43 1.15 1.69 1.22
C MET A 43 2.10 0.75 1.98
N TYR A 44 3.09 0.19 1.28
CA TYR A 44 4.01 -0.77 1.87
C TYR A 44 4.82 -0.18 3.05
N PHE A 45 5.40 1.00 2.86
CA PHE A 45 6.25 1.60 3.89
C PHE A 45 5.45 2.13 5.08
N SER A 46 4.27 2.72 4.86
CA SER A 46 3.40 3.17 5.95
C SER A 46 2.98 1.99 6.84
N MET A 47 2.59 0.86 6.24
CA MET A 47 2.30 -0.37 7.01
C MET A 47 3.52 -0.93 7.73
N LYS A 48 4.70 -0.85 7.11
CA LYS A 48 5.95 -1.33 7.69
C LYS A 48 6.38 -0.53 8.93
N THR A 49 6.15 0.78 8.97
CA THR A 49 6.71 1.67 9.99
C THR A 49 5.70 2.17 11.02
N VAL A 50 4.40 2.15 10.75
CA VAL A 50 3.37 2.65 11.70
C VAL A 50 3.49 2.00 13.08
N ASN A 51 3.29 2.76 14.14
CA ASN A 51 3.17 2.18 15.49
C ASN A 51 1.70 1.84 15.78
N ALA A 52 1.25 0.68 15.33
CA ALA A 52 -0.13 0.21 15.50
C ALA A 52 -0.16 -1.21 16.06
N ASP A 53 -1.26 -1.57 16.75
CA ASP A 53 -1.39 -2.88 17.35
C ASP A 53 -1.47 -4.00 16.31
N LYS A 54 -0.95 -5.18 16.66
CA LYS A 54 -0.86 -6.32 15.74
C LYS A 54 -2.24 -6.76 15.23
N LYS A 55 -3.27 -6.71 16.07
CA LYS A 55 -4.62 -7.18 15.74
C LYS A 55 -5.28 -6.26 14.70
N PHE A 56 -5.15 -4.96 14.87
CA PHE A 56 -5.58 -3.97 13.90
C PHE A 56 -4.92 -4.20 12.54
N LEU A 57 -3.60 -4.42 12.51
CA LEU A 57 -2.88 -4.66 11.26
C LEU A 57 -3.23 -6.00 10.61
N GLN A 58 -3.53 -7.03 11.39
CA GLN A 58 -4.07 -8.29 10.88
C GLN A 58 -5.43 -8.12 10.23
N ASN A 59 -6.30 -7.28 10.81
CA ASN A 59 -7.60 -6.98 10.21
C ASN A 59 -7.47 -6.11 8.94
N LEU A 60 -6.55 -5.15 8.94
CA LEU A 60 -6.28 -4.28 7.79
C LEU A 60 -5.72 -5.06 6.59
N TYR A 61 -4.84 -6.03 6.84
CA TYR A 61 -4.08 -6.75 5.82
C TYR A 61 -4.85 -7.95 5.25
N ASP A 62 -6.02 -7.68 4.67
CA ASP A 62 -6.92 -8.68 4.07
C ASP A 62 -6.54 -9.09 2.65
N GLU A 63 -5.62 -8.37 2.01
CA GLU A 63 -4.99 -8.73 0.74
C GLU A 63 -3.47 -8.57 0.82
N PRO A 64 -2.68 -9.60 0.45
CA PRO A 64 -1.24 -9.52 0.58
C PRO A 64 -0.59 -8.67 -0.52
N PHE A 65 0.53 -8.04 -0.19
CA PHE A 65 1.48 -7.59 -1.20
C PHE A 65 2.06 -8.80 -1.94
N LYS A 66 2.41 -8.62 -3.22
CA LYS A 66 3.11 -9.58 -4.06
C LYS A 66 4.50 -9.09 -4.46
N VAL A 67 5.43 -10.01 -4.65
CA VAL A 67 6.81 -9.71 -5.11
C VAL A 67 6.78 -9.38 -6.60
N TRP A 68 6.79 -8.09 -6.94
CA TRP A 68 6.79 -7.62 -8.32
C TRP A 68 8.09 -6.88 -8.67
N ARG A 69 8.30 -6.60 -9.97
CA ARG A 69 9.54 -5.98 -10.48
C ARG A 69 9.93 -4.70 -9.74
N TYR A 70 8.97 -3.84 -9.43
CA TYR A 70 9.17 -2.56 -8.73
C TYR A 70 8.90 -2.66 -7.22
N GLY A 71 9.05 -3.86 -6.64
CA GLY A 71 8.88 -4.11 -5.22
C GLY A 71 7.50 -4.69 -4.87
N PRO A 72 7.11 -4.62 -3.58
CA PRO A 72 5.81 -5.09 -3.08
C PRO A 72 4.64 -4.37 -3.78
N VAL A 73 3.61 -5.11 -4.19
CA VAL A 73 2.40 -4.56 -4.85
C VAL A 73 1.14 -5.30 -4.39
N VAL A 74 0.09 -4.58 -4.00
CA VAL A 74 -1.26 -5.15 -3.82
C VAL A 74 -1.95 -5.18 -5.18
N LYS A 75 -2.34 -6.38 -5.64
CA LYS A 75 -2.77 -6.60 -7.03
C LYS A 75 -4.07 -5.85 -7.34
N SER A 76 -5.07 -5.92 -6.47
CA SER A 76 -6.37 -5.26 -6.71
C SER A 76 -6.21 -3.73 -6.83
N VAL A 77 -5.39 -3.13 -5.96
CA VAL A 77 -5.09 -1.70 -5.97
C VAL A 77 -4.35 -1.32 -7.25
N TYR A 78 -3.35 -2.11 -7.66
CA TYR A 78 -2.66 -1.88 -8.92
C TYR A 78 -3.64 -1.96 -10.09
N ASP A 79 -4.49 -2.99 -10.14
CA ASP A 79 -5.45 -3.18 -11.24
C ASP A 79 -6.46 -2.04 -11.36
N LYS A 80 -6.88 -1.45 -10.23
CA LYS A 80 -7.78 -0.28 -10.21
C LYS A 80 -7.11 0.98 -10.76
N TYR A 81 -5.85 1.23 -10.39
CA TYR A 81 -5.16 2.49 -10.70
C TYR A 81 -4.13 2.39 -11.84
N LYS A 82 -3.91 1.22 -12.46
CA LYS A 82 -2.94 1.04 -13.56
C LYS A 82 -3.24 1.88 -14.80
N ILE A 83 -4.50 2.26 -15.01
CA ILE A 83 -4.95 3.17 -16.08
C ILE A 83 -4.16 4.49 -16.05
N PHE A 84 -3.77 4.97 -14.88
CA PHE A 84 -3.01 6.21 -14.74
C PHE A 84 -1.53 6.06 -15.11
N VAL A 85 -1.01 4.83 -15.25
CA VAL A 85 0.41 4.55 -15.58
C VAL A 85 1.37 5.36 -14.69
N SER A 86 2.02 6.38 -15.24
CA SER A 86 2.95 7.29 -14.57
C SER A 86 2.35 8.66 -14.27
N SER A 87 1.12 8.91 -14.70
CA SER A 87 0.38 10.14 -14.40
C SER A 87 -0.16 10.11 -12.97
N PRO A 88 -0.40 11.30 -12.37
CA PRO A 88 -1.12 11.39 -11.10
C PRO A 88 -2.47 10.68 -11.16
N ILE A 89 -2.83 9.99 -10.08
CA ILE A 89 -4.15 9.42 -9.90
C ILE A 89 -5.14 10.56 -9.67
N ILE A 90 -6.15 10.66 -10.54
CA ILE A 90 -7.24 11.62 -10.40
C ILE A 90 -8.48 10.82 -10.02
N ALA A 91 -8.69 10.63 -8.72
CA ALA A 91 -9.80 9.86 -8.19
C ALA A 91 -10.40 10.55 -6.95
N GLN A 92 -11.73 10.48 -6.82
CA GLN A 92 -12.41 10.90 -5.60
C GLN A 92 -12.25 9.82 -4.54
N ALA A 93 -11.42 10.10 -3.54
CA ALA A 93 -11.14 9.21 -2.43
C ALA A 93 -11.58 9.86 -1.11
N GLU A 94 -11.92 9.03 -0.12
CA GLU A 94 -12.40 9.49 1.19
C GLU A 94 -11.43 9.09 2.29
N ILE A 95 -11.38 9.92 3.33
CA ILE A 95 -10.65 9.61 4.57
C ILE A 95 -11.45 8.54 5.32
N VAL A 96 -10.75 7.47 5.72
CA VAL A 96 -11.26 6.48 6.68
C VAL A 96 -10.64 6.81 8.04
N GLU A 97 -11.47 7.18 9.02
CA GLU A 97 -10.99 7.66 10.32
C GLU A 97 -10.09 6.65 11.04
N ASP A 98 -10.41 5.36 10.95
CA ASP A 98 -9.62 4.26 11.54
C ASP A 98 -8.18 4.20 11.00
N TYR A 99 -7.91 4.81 9.84
CA TYR A 99 -6.59 4.82 9.20
C TYR A 99 -5.79 6.10 9.45
N ASN A 100 -6.34 7.06 10.21
CA ASN A 100 -5.63 8.30 10.54
C ASN A 100 -4.29 8.08 11.26
N ILE A 101 -4.12 6.95 11.94
CA ILE A 101 -2.84 6.55 12.57
C ILE A 101 -1.69 6.44 11.56
N PHE A 102 -1.97 6.29 10.26
CA PHE A 102 -0.97 6.22 9.21
C PHE A 102 -0.57 7.60 8.65
N ASN A 103 -1.30 8.67 8.94
CA ASN A 103 -1.16 9.96 8.25
C ASN A 103 0.28 10.50 8.28
N ASP A 104 0.96 10.41 9.42
CA ASP A 104 2.34 10.90 9.56
C ASP A 104 3.31 10.12 8.67
N GLU A 105 3.19 8.78 8.64
CA GLU A 105 4.03 7.94 7.77
C GLU A 105 3.66 8.11 6.30
N ILE A 106 2.37 8.28 5.98
CA ILE A 106 1.89 8.56 4.63
C ILE A 106 2.52 9.84 4.10
N LEU A 107 2.41 10.94 4.84
CA LEU A 107 2.94 12.25 4.44
C LEU A 107 4.47 12.19 4.27
N LYS A 108 5.16 11.55 5.21
CA LYS A 108 6.61 11.31 5.14
C LYS A 108 7.01 10.58 3.86
N PHE A 109 6.33 9.49 3.49
CA PHE A 109 6.68 8.73 2.28
C PHE A 109 6.16 9.36 0.98
N LEU A 110 5.15 10.22 1.04
CA LEU A 110 4.73 11.05 -0.10
C LEU A 110 5.81 12.05 -0.50
N ASP A 111 6.62 12.53 0.46
CA ASP A 111 7.73 13.46 0.22
C ASP A 111 9.02 12.78 -0.24
N GLU A 112 9.07 11.45 -0.27
CA GLU A 112 10.21 10.69 -0.79
C GLU A 112 10.09 10.40 -2.30
N ASN A 113 11.24 10.28 -2.96
CA ASN A 113 11.27 9.85 -4.36
C ASN A 113 10.77 8.40 -4.49
N PRO A 114 9.80 8.10 -5.37
CA PRO A 114 9.24 6.75 -5.52
C PRO A 114 10.30 5.68 -5.87
N PHE A 115 11.34 6.03 -6.64
CA PHE A 115 12.41 5.09 -7.00
C PHE A 115 13.36 4.80 -5.84
N ASP A 116 13.55 5.73 -4.90
CA ASP A 116 14.29 5.45 -3.68
C ASP A 116 13.53 4.46 -2.79
N LEU A 117 12.21 4.59 -2.73
CA LEU A 117 11.34 3.61 -2.07
C LEU A 117 11.39 2.24 -2.77
N VAL A 118 11.42 2.20 -4.11
CA VAL A 118 11.65 0.94 -4.86
C VAL A 118 12.99 0.33 -4.47
N ASN A 119 14.07 1.10 -4.51
CA ASN A 119 15.42 0.65 -4.17
C ASN A 119 15.50 0.13 -2.72
N ARG A 120 14.84 0.81 -1.77
CA ARG A 120 14.71 0.34 -0.38
C ARG A 120 13.95 -0.98 -0.31
N SER A 121 12.84 -1.12 -1.02
CA SER A 121 12.05 -2.36 -1.02
C SER A 121 12.79 -3.55 -1.62
N HIS A 122 13.71 -3.31 -2.56
CA HIS A 122 14.59 -4.34 -3.13
C HIS A 122 15.71 -4.77 -2.16
N LYS A 123 15.94 -4.03 -1.07
CA LYS A 123 16.88 -4.43 -0.01
C LYS A 123 16.26 -5.43 0.96
N GLU A 124 14.94 -5.53 1.03
CA GLU A 124 14.18 -6.41 1.91
C GLU A 124 14.38 -7.88 1.55
N LYS A 125 14.52 -8.73 2.58
CA LYS A 125 14.80 -10.16 2.43
C LYS A 125 13.78 -10.86 1.53
N LYS A 126 12.48 -10.65 1.79
CA LYS A 126 11.40 -11.30 1.03
C LYS A 126 11.46 -11.00 -0.47
N TRP A 127 11.79 -9.76 -0.85
CA TRP A 127 11.95 -9.39 -2.25
C TRP A 127 13.21 -10.03 -2.85
N LYS A 128 14.36 -9.87 -2.18
CA LYS A 128 15.66 -10.40 -2.63
C LYS A 128 15.62 -11.90 -2.90
N ASP A 129 15.03 -12.65 -1.99
CA ASP A 129 14.99 -14.11 -2.03
C ASP A 129 14.03 -14.66 -3.09
N ASN A 130 13.19 -13.81 -3.70
CA ASN A 130 12.17 -14.23 -4.66
C ASN A 130 12.22 -13.48 -5.99
N LYS A 131 13.15 -12.52 -6.17
CA LYS A 131 13.24 -11.71 -7.41
C LYS A 131 13.40 -12.54 -8.69
N TYR A 132 14.01 -13.73 -8.61
CA TYR A 132 14.20 -14.63 -9.75
C TYR A 132 12.91 -15.36 -10.17
N LYS A 133 11.87 -15.33 -9.34
CA LYS A 133 10.54 -15.89 -9.65
C LYS A 133 9.64 -14.89 -10.38
N ILE A 134 10.12 -13.67 -10.61
CA ILE A 134 9.38 -12.64 -11.34
C ILE A 134 9.41 -12.97 -12.84
N VAL A 135 8.24 -13.22 -13.42
CA VAL A 135 8.06 -13.48 -14.84
C VAL A 135 7.13 -12.39 -15.41
N PHE A 136 7.49 -11.81 -16.55
CA PHE A 136 6.76 -10.68 -17.15
C PHE A 136 6.46 -9.52 -16.17
N SER A 137 7.42 -9.21 -15.29
CA SER A 137 7.35 -8.16 -14.26
C SER A 137 6.53 -8.46 -13.00
N THR A 138 5.86 -9.61 -12.92
CA THR A 138 5.01 -9.98 -11.76
C THR A 138 5.39 -11.35 -11.20
N SER A 139 4.98 -11.63 -9.96
CA SER A 139 4.95 -13.00 -9.43
C SER A 139 3.75 -13.15 -8.47
N ASP A 140 3.36 -14.39 -8.22
CA ASP A 140 2.35 -14.75 -7.21
C ASP A 140 2.94 -15.03 -5.82
N ILE A 141 4.21 -14.68 -5.59
CA ILE A 141 4.81 -14.80 -4.27
C ILE A 141 4.27 -13.68 -3.38
N GLU A 142 3.58 -14.07 -2.32
CA GLU A 142 2.92 -13.17 -1.38
C GLU A 142 3.81 -12.88 -0.16
N TYR A 143 3.69 -11.65 0.35
CA TYR A 143 4.24 -11.23 1.64
C TYR A 143 3.22 -11.57 2.73
N SER A 144 3.62 -12.30 3.77
CA SER A 144 2.83 -12.37 5.00
C SER A 144 2.90 -11.03 5.74
N LEU A 145 2.04 -10.81 6.75
CA LEU A 145 2.12 -9.60 7.56
C LEU A 145 3.47 -9.49 8.29
N GLU A 146 4.06 -10.62 8.68
CA GLU A 146 5.40 -10.72 9.28
C GLU A 146 6.52 -10.41 8.29
N ASP A 147 6.32 -10.63 6.99
CA ASP A 147 7.29 -10.18 5.97
C ASP A 147 7.25 -8.65 5.79
N VAL A 148 6.10 -8.03 6.06
CA VAL A 148 5.93 -6.57 6.00
C VAL A 148 6.49 -5.92 7.27
N ARG A 149 6.06 -6.39 8.45
CA ARG A 149 6.49 -5.90 9.75
C ARG A 149 7.81 -6.55 10.15
N ILE A 150 8.89 -5.78 10.19
CA ILE A 150 10.10 -6.26 10.86
C ILE A 150 9.74 -6.37 12.34
N ASN A 151 9.68 -7.61 12.84
CA ASN A 151 9.57 -7.87 14.27
C ASN A 151 10.82 -7.30 14.94
N ASN A 152 10.73 -6.09 15.47
CA ASN A 152 11.59 -5.71 16.58
C ASN A 152 11.04 -6.47 17.78
N VAL A 153 11.54 -7.70 17.95
CA VAL A 153 11.51 -8.40 19.25
C VAL A 153 12.44 -7.66 20.19
#